data_AF-A0A8H6YMQ5-F1
#
_entry.id   AF-A0A8H6YMQ5-F1
#
_cell.length_a   1.000
_cell.length_b   1.000
_cell.length_c   1.000
_cell.angle_alpha   90.00
_cell.angle_beta   90.00
_cell.angle_gamma   90.00
#
_symmetry.space_group_name_H-M   'P 1'
#
loop_
_entity.id
_entity.type
_entity.pdbx_description
1 polymer ?
#
loop_
_entity_poly.entity_id
_entity_poly.type
_entity_poly.pdbx_seq_one_letter_code
_entity_poly.pdbx_strand_id
1 'polypeptide(L)'
;MSICRLAWTWFWTNILIPTEARGCQYYFVNHVGRCVFWMDNGESEMFPVTAELKGMKSASHIRHELEAQYWLHCEYYPRAFNLTHEIIDELRDIVLHAFGDVVTSNRTTVPWKIGDLNNMITLIDGFTKGIDRNTTNKFSGCNCLVGRLMHVFVRSRVYNFHGEPGARLNVDQSVHATVKKQTMFIRTLNPLLFYAPHAQLLGVRSVNIDGLIRHSWWAPFVEGLISQWQESIINAAVVLNANVAFLSIQSVDQGGNIASTRSPAQIASYVSTLTSIASIIIGLLLTSRHRNRDRDSAADAATFVFSRTHPKFGLEILAVLYSLPYAMLIWS
;
A
#
# COMPACT_ATOMS: atom_id res chain seq x y z
N MET A 1 -17.69 -14.23 -17.07
CA MET A 1 -18.72 -13.23 -16.71
C MET A 1 -18.95 -13.17 -15.19
N SER A 2 -17.87 -13.24 -14.39
CA SER A 2 -17.94 -13.39 -12.92
C SER A 2 -16.82 -12.64 -12.18
N ILE A 3 -16.38 -11.49 -12.72
CA ILE A 3 -15.31 -10.66 -12.13
C ILE A 3 -15.84 -9.26 -11.75
N CYS A 4 -16.98 -8.82 -12.29
CA CYS A 4 -17.58 -7.53 -11.94
C CYS A 4 -18.34 -7.50 -10.61
N ARG A 5 -18.55 -8.63 -9.89
CA ARG A 5 -19.27 -8.59 -8.60
C ARG A 5 -18.37 -8.31 -7.39
N LEU A 6 -17.08 -8.65 -7.43
CA LEU A 6 -16.18 -8.52 -6.27
C LEU A 6 -15.59 -7.12 -6.09
N ALA A 7 -15.38 -6.38 -7.18
CA ALA A 7 -14.97 -4.97 -7.12
C ALA A 7 -16.10 -4.04 -6.67
N TRP A 8 -17.36 -4.45 -6.88
CA TRP A 8 -18.52 -3.70 -6.41
C TRP A 8 -18.79 -3.92 -4.93
N THR A 9 -18.60 -5.13 -4.39
CA THR A 9 -18.86 -5.39 -2.96
C THR A 9 -17.90 -4.69 -1.99
N TRP A 10 -16.68 -4.32 -2.40
CA TRP A 10 -15.72 -3.62 -1.54
C TRP A 10 -15.95 -2.10 -1.44
N PHE A 11 -16.72 -1.52 -2.36
CA PHE A 11 -17.07 -0.11 -2.35
C PHE A 11 -18.40 0.18 -1.62
N TRP A 12 -19.18 -0.86 -1.32
CA TRP A 12 -20.50 -0.74 -0.69
C TRP A 12 -20.48 -0.77 0.84
N THR A 13 -19.37 -1.16 1.47
CA THR A 13 -19.32 -1.47 2.91
C THR A 13 -19.22 -0.28 3.85
N ASN A 14 -19.09 0.96 3.38
CA ASN A 14 -18.88 2.12 4.26
C ASN A 14 -20.08 3.07 4.41
N ILE A 15 -21.20 2.82 3.72
CA ILE A 15 -22.44 3.59 3.93
C ILE A 15 -23.62 2.68 4.31
N LEU A 16 -23.57 1.40 3.95
CA LEU A 16 -24.55 0.39 4.38
C LEU A 16 -23.76 -0.77 4.96
N ILE A 17 -23.74 -0.90 6.28
CA ILE A 17 -23.32 -2.14 6.92
C ILE A 17 -24.46 -3.13 6.69
N PRO A 18 -24.27 -4.22 5.92
CA PRO A 18 -25.24 -5.29 5.92
C PRO A 18 -25.03 -6.06 7.22
N THR A 19 -25.64 -5.60 8.30
CA THR A 19 -25.88 -6.49 9.44
C THR A 19 -26.98 -7.46 9.00
N GLU A 20 -26.81 -8.75 9.30
CA GLU A 20 -27.73 -9.83 8.90
C GLU A 20 -29.16 -9.69 9.51
N ALA A 21 -29.46 -8.58 10.18
CA ALA A 21 -30.74 -8.27 10.79
C ALA A 21 -31.45 -7.08 10.10
N ARG A 22 -32.31 -7.42 9.13
CA ARG A 22 -33.60 -6.78 8.80
C ARG A 22 -33.67 -5.23 8.80
N GLY A 23 -33.48 -4.62 7.63
CA GLY A 23 -34.04 -3.30 7.29
C GLY A 23 -33.17 -2.48 6.35
N CYS A 24 -33.79 -1.70 5.45
CA CYS A 24 -33.09 -0.61 4.76
C CYS A 24 -32.72 0.44 5.81
N GLN A 25 -31.43 0.57 6.12
CA GLN A 25 -30.94 1.66 6.97
C GLN A 25 -30.83 2.92 6.11
N TYR A 26 -31.59 3.95 6.48
CA TYR A 26 -31.53 5.25 5.83
C TYR A 26 -30.60 6.17 6.60
N TYR A 27 -29.73 6.87 5.89
CA TYR A 27 -28.99 8.02 6.43
C TYR A 27 -29.58 9.31 5.89
N PHE A 28 -29.41 10.37 6.65
CA PHE A 28 -29.79 11.72 6.31
C PHE A 28 -28.54 12.54 6.03
N VAL A 29 -28.70 13.59 5.24
CA VAL A 29 -27.62 14.47 4.79
C VAL A 29 -27.90 15.88 5.26
N ASN A 30 -26.94 16.47 5.97
CA ASN A 30 -26.95 17.88 6.32
C ASN A 30 -25.93 18.62 5.44
N HIS A 31 -26.40 19.30 4.39
CA HIS A 31 -25.53 20.07 3.48
C HIS A 31 -24.87 21.28 4.15
N VAL A 32 -25.53 21.90 5.13
CA VAL A 32 -24.97 23.05 5.87
C VAL A 32 -23.83 22.59 6.78
N GLY A 33 -24.04 21.48 7.49
CA GLY A 33 -23.01 20.87 8.34
C GLY A 33 -21.98 20.03 7.58
N ARG A 34 -22.20 19.78 6.28
CA ARG A 34 -21.45 18.85 5.43
C ARG A 34 -21.21 17.50 6.10
N CYS A 35 -22.27 16.91 6.65
CA CYS A 35 -22.18 15.64 7.34
C CYS A 35 -23.37 14.73 7.00
N VAL A 36 -23.17 13.44 7.19
CA VAL A 36 -24.23 12.43 7.19
C VAL A 36 -24.58 12.06 8.63
N PHE A 37 -25.81 11.67 8.88
CA PHE A 37 -26.26 11.23 10.20
C PHE A 37 -27.40 10.22 10.08
N TRP A 38 -27.66 9.49 11.17
CA TRP A 38 -28.73 8.50 11.28
C TRP A 38 -29.70 8.93 12.38
N MET A 39 -30.98 8.54 12.24
CA MET A 39 -32.00 8.79 13.26
C MET A 39 -31.89 7.82 14.43
N ASP A 40 -31.43 6.60 14.16
CA ASP A 40 -31.10 5.63 15.20
C ASP A 40 -29.77 6.02 15.85
N ASN A 41 -29.64 5.74 17.15
CA ASN A 41 -28.38 5.94 17.87
C ASN A 41 -27.30 5.07 17.22
N GLY A 42 -26.45 5.68 16.40
CA GLY A 42 -25.30 5.03 15.83
C GLY A 42 -24.27 4.76 16.91
N GLU A 43 -24.07 3.50 17.25
CA GLU A 43 -22.90 3.11 18.05
C GLU A 43 -21.63 3.41 17.26
N SER A 44 -20.51 3.71 17.95
CA SER A 44 -19.20 3.93 17.31
C SER A 44 -18.76 2.76 16.42
N GLU A 45 -19.38 1.59 16.57
CA GLU A 45 -19.19 0.38 15.76
C GLU A 45 -19.75 0.50 14.34
N MET A 46 -20.57 1.52 14.07
CA MET A 46 -21.19 1.79 12.77
C MET A 46 -20.22 2.41 11.75
N PHE A 47 -19.09 2.95 12.21
CA PHE A 47 -17.94 3.19 11.36
C PHE A 47 -17.11 1.92 11.44
N PRO A 48 -16.95 1.14 10.35
CA PRO A 48 -16.11 -0.03 10.40
C PRO A 48 -14.74 0.45 10.89
N VAL A 49 -14.38 0.02 12.10
CA VAL A 49 -13.03 0.21 12.64
C VAL A 49 -12.16 -0.69 11.77
N THR A 50 -11.81 -0.21 10.59
CA THR A 50 -10.71 -0.81 9.84
C THR A 50 -9.51 -0.76 10.77
N ALA A 51 -8.57 -1.68 10.60
CA ALA A 51 -7.36 -1.70 11.43
C ALA A 51 -6.63 -0.34 11.43
N GLU A 52 -6.90 0.50 10.43
CA GLU A 52 -6.42 1.86 10.16
C GLU A 52 -7.11 2.96 11.00
N LEU A 53 -8.31 2.69 11.55
CA LEU A 53 -9.12 3.62 12.34
C LEU A 53 -9.08 3.36 13.84
N LYS A 54 -8.18 2.48 14.30
CA LYS A 54 -7.93 2.23 15.73
C LYS A 54 -7.44 3.52 16.39
N GLY A 55 -8.37 4.28 17.00
CA GLY A 55 -8.03 5.48 17.74
C GLY A 55 -9.00 6.65 17.60
N MET A 56 -10.01 6.58 16.72
CA MET A 56 -11.05 7.62 16.64
C MET A 56 -11.84 7.69 17.96
N LYS A 57 -11.49 8.64 18.82
CA LYS A 57 -12.24 8.89 20.08
C LYS A 57 -12.72 10.34 20.21
N SER A 58 -12.08 11.25 19.48
CA SER A 58 -12.37 12.67 19.56
C SER A 58 -13.44 13.08 18.56
N ALA A 59 -14.32 13.99 18.99
CA ALA A 59 -15.41 14.50 18.17
C ALA A 59 -14.92 15.28 16.94
N SER A 60 -13.78 15.99 17.04
CA SER A 60 -13.16 16.68 15.89
C SER A 60 -12.73 15.71 14.81
N HIS A 61 -12.17 14.57 15.20
CA HIS A 61 -11.72 13.56 14.26
C HIS A 61 -12.89 12.82 13.59
N ILE A 62 -13.93 12.48 14.37
CA ILE A 62 -15.18 11.89 13.84
C ILE A 62 -15.85 12.86 12.85
N ARG A 63 -15.80 14.17 13.10
CA ARG A 63 -16.33 15.17 12.16
C ARG A 63 -15.68 15.06 10.78
N HIS A 64 -14.37 14.87 10.70
CA HIS A 64 -13.68 14.66 9.42
C HIS A 64 -14.17 13.41 8.69
N GLU A 65 -14.45 12.34 9.43
CA GLU A 65 -15.01 11.12 8.84
C GLU A 65 -16.43 11.35 8.30
N LEU A 66 -17.30 11.99 9.07
CA LEU A 66 -18.66 12.34 8.65
C LEU A 66 -18.66 13.25 7.41
N GLU A 67 -17.69 14.18 7.34
CA GLU A 67 -17.50 15.04 6.18
C GLU A 67 -16.99 14.26 4.96
N ALA A 68 -16.07 13.30 5.15
CA ALA A 68 -15.65 12.42 4.06
C ALA A 68 -16.84 11.64 3.50
N GLN A 69 -17.71 11.09 4.36
CA GLN A 69 -18.92 10.38 3.94
C GLN A 69 -19.93 11.31 3.24
N TYR A 70 -20.05 12.57 3.67
CA TYR A 70 -20.85 13.57 2.96
C TYR A 70 -20.38 13.80 1.53
N TRP A 71 -19.07 13.99 1.32
CA TRP A 71 -18.53 14.17 -0.03
C TRP A 71 -18.64 12.91 -0.89
N LEU A 72 -18.58 11.73 -0.27
CA LEU A 72 -18.86 10.47 -0.95
C LEU A 72 -20.33 10.36 -1.38
N HIS A 73 -21.27 10.80 -0.54
CA HIS A 73 -22.67 10.93 -0.95
C HIS A 73 -22.82 11.86 -2.15
N CYS A 74 -22.13 13.01 -2.14
CA CYS A 74 -22.13 13.96 -3.25
C CYS A 74 -21.53 13.37 -4.54
N GLU A 75 -20.54 12.47 -4.44
CA GLU A 75 -20.02 11.72 -5.59
C GLU A 75 -21.07 10.79 -6.19
N TYR A 76 -21.79 10.02 -5.36
CA TYR A 76 -22.78 9.04 -5.81
C TYR A 76 -24.09 9.68 -6.27
N TYR A 77 -24.49 10.77 -5.62
CA TYR A 77 -25.71 11.51 -5.89
C TYR A 77 -25.36 12.94 -6.31
N PRO A 78 -24.68 13.14 -7.46
CA PRO A 78 -24.17 14.44 -7.88
C PRO A 78 -25.27 15.48 -8.17
N ARG A 79 -26.53 15.05 -8.27
CA ARG A 79 -27.70 15.94 -8.42
C ARG A 79 -28.30 16.40 -7.09
N ALA A 80 -27.90 15.78 -5.98
CA ALA A 80 -28.40 16.07 -4.64
C ALA A 80 -27.82 17.35 -4.04
N PHE A 81 -26.68 17.84 -4.56
CA PHE A 81 -26.09 19.11 -4.15
C PHE A 81 -25.86 20.04 -5.34
N ASN A 82 -25.86 21.34 -5.05
CA ASN A 82 -25.52 22.37 -6.03
C ASN A 82 -24.07 22.78 -5.83
N LEU A 83 -23.30 22.79 -6.91
CA LEU A 83 -21.93 23.26 -6.90
C LEU A 83 -21.93 24.79 -6.92
N THR A 84 -21.25 25.40 -5.96
CA THR A 84 -21.13 26.84 -5.82
C THR A 84 -19.68 27.28 -6.03
N HIS A 85 -19.45 28.57 -6.27
CA HIS A 85 -18.10 29.12 -6.42
C HIS A 85 -17.27 28.89 -5.15
N GLU A 86 -17.88 28.99 -3.97
CA GLU A 86 -17.18 28.82 -2.70
C GLU A 86 -16.61 27.40 -2.55
N ILE A 87 -17.33 26.37 -3.01
CA ILE A 87 -16.85 24.98 -2.97
C ILE A 87 -15.68 24.77 -3.95
N ILE A 88 -15.76 25.38 -5.14
CA ILE A 88 -14.68 25.30 -6.13
C ILE A 88 -13.43 26.00 -5.60
N ASP A 89 -13.58 27.20 -5.05
CA ASP A 89 -12.48 27.98 -4.50
C ASP A 89 -11.84 27.27 -3.30
N GLU A 90 -12.65 26.65 -2.44
CA GLU A 90 -12.16 25.80 -1.35
C GLU A 90 -11.36 24.61 -1.87
N LEU A 91 -11.88 23.88 -2.86
CA LEU A 91 -11.16 22.76 -3.45
C LEU A 91 -9.85 23.22 -4.09
N ARG A 92 -9.87 24.37 -4.78
CA ARG A 92 -8.70 24.98 -5.40
C ARG A 92 -7.63 25.32 -4.36
N ASP A 93 -8.03 25.93 -3.25
CA ASP A 93 -7.13 26.28 -2.15
C ASP A 93 -6.50 25.03 -1.51
N ILE A 94 -7.29 23.97 -1.30
CA ILE A 94 -6.79 22.68 -0.80
C ILE A 94 -5.74 22.09 -1.75
N VAL A 95 -5.99 22.10 -3.06
CA VAL A 95 -5.04 21.57 -4.05
C VAL A 95 -3.77 22.43 -4.13
N LEU A 96 -3.89 23.75 -4.03
CA LEU A 96 -2.74 24.66 -3.99
C LEU A 96 -1.90 24.47 -2.73
N HIS A 97 -2.54 24.28 -1.57
CA HIS A 97 -1.86 23.94 -0.34
C HIS A 97 -1.09 22.62 -0.49
N ALA A 98 -1.73 21.59 -1.04
CA ALA A 98 -1.09 20.31 -1.31
C ALA A 98 0.09 20.44 -2.29
N PHE A 99 -0.04 21.27 -3.32
CA PHE A 99 1.06 21.58 -4.24
C PHE A 99 2.22 22.25 -3.52
N GLY A 100 1.93 23.26 -2.70
CA GLY A 100 2.93 23.94 -1.88
C GLY A 100 3.66 23.00 -0.93
N ASP A 101 2.94 22.09 -0.27
CA ASP A 101 3.53 21.09 0.62
C ASP A 101 4.48 20.14 -0.13
N VAL A 102 4.09 19.64 -1.31
CA VAL A 102 4.96 18.77 -2.12
C VAL A 102 6.22 19.50 -2.59
N VAL A 103 6.12 20.80 -2.94
CA VAL A 103 7.26 21.60 -3.41
C VAL A 103 8.20 21.97 -2.26
N THR A 104 7.67 22.23 -1.08
CA THR A 104 8.45 22.75 0.07
C THR A 104 8.93 21.66 1.02
N SER A 105 8.28 20.50 1.03
CA SER A 105 8.58 19.39 1.96
C SER A 105 8.90 18.10 1.24
N ASN A 106 10.12 17.58 1.48
CA ASN A 106 10.53 16.26 1.00
C ASN A 106 9.78 15.09 1.69
N ARG A 107 9.04 15.37 2.78
CA ARG A 107 8.32 14.37 3.59
C ARG A 107 6.82 14.60 3.63
N THR A 108 6.28 15.27 2.61
CA THR A 108 4.86 15.52 2.41
C THR A 108 3.99 14.27 2.65
N THR A 109 2.84 14.48 3.28
CA THR A 109 1.79 13.46 3.47
C THR A 109 0.88 13.33 2.26
N VAL A 110 0.98 14.27 1.30
CA VAL A 110 0.20 14.29 0.05
C VAL A 110 0.60 13.10 -0.85
N PRO A 111 -0.36 12.30 -1.36
CA PRO A 111 -0.07 11.11 -2.16
C PRO A 111 0.14 11.39 -3.67
N TRP A 112 -0.08 12.62 -4.15
CA TRP A 112 0.01 12.98 -5.58
C TRP A 112 1.37 13.53 -5.98
N LYS A 113 1.70 13.37 -7.27
CA LYS A 113 2.86 14.03 -7.88
C LYS A 113 2.49 15.46 -8.28
N ILE A 114 3.51 16.32 -8.41
CA ILE A 114 3.36 17.72 -8.86
C ILE A 114 2.56 17.81 -10.18
N GLY A 115 2.84 16.93 -11.13
CA GLY A 115 2.12 16.90 -12.41
C GLY A 115 0.63 16.61 -12.26
N ASP A 116 0.27 15.68 -11.37
CA ASP A 116 -1.13 15.33 -11.11
C ASP A 116 -1.87 16.50 -10.44
N LEU A 117 -1.23 17.18 -9.48
CA LEU A 117 -1.78 18.36 -8.82
C LEU A 117 -1.99 19.52 -9.81
N ASN A 118 -1.05 19.74 -10.73
CA ASN A 118 -1.20 20.76 -11.77
C ASN A 118 -2.36 20.45 -12.74
N ASN A 119 -2.54 19.18 -13.08
CA ASN A 119 -3.69 18.72 -13.86
C ASN A 119 -5.01 18.93 -13.10
N MET A 120 -5.03 18.70 -11.78
CA MET A 120 -6.20 18.98 -10.94
C MET A 120 -6.54 20.47 -10.92
N ILE A 121 -5.56 21.37 -10.75
CA ILE A 121 -5.79 22.83 -10.80
C ILE A 121 -6.41 23.22 -12.15
N THR A 122 -5.86 22.71 -13.24
CA THR A 122 -6.37 22.97 -14.60
C THR A 122 -7.83 22.51 -14.77
N LEU A 123 -8.18 21.34 -14.21
CA LEU A 123 -9.56 20.84 -14.21
C LEU A 123 -10.50 21.74 -13.38
N ILE A 124 -10.05 22.17 -12.20
CA ILE A 124 -10.81 23.03 -11.29
C ILE A 124 -11.08 24.40 -11.93
N ASP A 125 -10.07 25.02 -12.54
CA ASP A 125 -10.23 26.29 -13.27
C ASP A 125 -11.20 26.14 -14.46
N GLY A 126 -11.30 24.93 -15.04
CA GLY A 126 -12.31 24.58 -16.04
C GLY A 126 -13.74 24.57 -15.49
N PHE A 127 -13.94 24.12 -14.24
CA PHE A 127 -15.25 24.11 -13.58
C PHE A 127 -15.74 25.53 -13.28
N THR A 128 -14.86 26.42 -12.83
CA THR A 128 -15.20 27.83 -12.54
C THR A 128 -15.86 28.50 -13.75
N LYS A 129 -15.24 28.34 -14.93
CA LYS A 129 -15.75 28.87 -16.21
C LYS A 129 -17.10 28.25 -16.62
N GLY A 130 -17.39 27.04 -16.15
CA GLY A 130 -18.65 26.33 -16.43
C GLY A 130 -19.82 26.89 -15.62
N ILE A 131 -19.58 27.33 -14.39
CA ILE A 131 -20.62 27.94 -13.53
C ILE A 131 -21.02 29.32 -14.08
N ASP A 132 -20.05 30.15 -14.47
CA ASP A 132 -20.29 31.51 -14.96
C ASP A 132 -21.20 31.58 -16.20
N ARG A 133 -21.27 30.48 -16.98
CA ARG A 133 -22.08 30.39 -18.21
C ARG A 133 -23.58 30.19 -17.98
N ASN A 134 -24.03 30.28 -16.73
CA ASN A 134 -25.43 30.46 -16.31
C ASN A 134 -26.44 29.64 -17.13
N THR A 135 -26.22 28.32 -17.19
CA THR A 135 -27.22 27.40 -17.71
C THR A 135 -27.69 26.55 -16.55
N THR A 136 -29.01 26.48 -16.38
CA THR A 136 -29.80 25.63 -15.46
C THR A 136 -29.46 24.13 -15.47
N ASN A 137 -28.39 23.72 -16.15
CA ASN A 137 -27.84 22.38 -16.15
C ASN A 137 -27.05 22.14 -14.87
N LYS A 138 -27.66 21.40 -13.94
CA LYS A 138 -26.93 20.71 -12.87
C LYS A 138 -25.85 19.83 -13.51
N PHE A 139 -24.59 20.29 -13.49
CA PHE A 139 -23.46 19.58 -14.07
C PHE A 139 -23.14 18.31 -13.28
N SER A 140 -23.91 17.25 -13.55
CA SER A 140 -23.81 15.97 -12.82
C SER A 140 -22.40 15.37 -12.87
N GLY A 141 -21.65 15.60 -13.95
CA GLY A 141 -20.25 15.15 -14.08
C GLY A 141 -19.28 15.95 -13.21
N CYS A 142 -19.33 17.29 -13.28
CA CYS A 142 -18.48 18.18 -12.48
C CYS A 142 -18.75 18.00 -10.99
N ASN A 143 -20.03 17.91 -10.59
CA ASN A 143 -20.43 17.67 -9.21
C ASN A 143 -19.87 16.35 -8.67
N CYS A 144 -19.95 15.28 -9.47
CA CYS A 144 -19.38 13.99 -9.10
C CYS A 144 -17.87 14.08 -8.90
N LEU A 145 -17.16 14.76 -9.81
CA LEU A 145 -15.71 14.91 -9.74
C LEU A 145 -15.26 15.80 -8.57
N VAL A 146 -15.95 16.91 -8.30
CA VAL A 146 -15.70 17.76 -7.13
C VAL A 146 -15.96 16.97 -5.84
N GLY A 147 -17.07 16.24 -5.76
CA GLY A 147 -17.38 15.37 -4.63
C GLY A 147 -16.29 14.33 -4.39
N ARG A 148 -15.81 13.68 -5.45
CA ARG A 148 -14.69 12.73 -5.38
C ARG A 148 -13.41 13.37 -4.87
N LEU A 149 -13.01 14.51 -5.42
CA LEU A 149 -11.77 15.20 -5.02
C LEU A 149 -11.85 15.67 -3.57
N MET A 150 -12.97 16.29 -3.17
CA MET A 150 -13.22 16.70 -1.79
C MET A 150 -13.20 15.50 -0.84
N HIS A 151 -13.87 14.39 -1.19
CA HIS A 151 -13.85 13.16 -0.40
C HIS A 151 -12.42 12.69 -0.16
N VAL A 152 -11.62 12.63 -1.21
CA VAL A 152 -10.24 12.16 -1.16
C VAL A 152 -9.36 13.06 -0.28
N PHE A 153 -9.49 14.38 -0.35
CA PHE A 153 -8.74 15.29 0.53
C PHE A 153 -9.24 15.29 1.97
N VAL A 154 -10.55 15.22 2.21
CA VAL A 154 -11.08 15.13 3.58
C VAL A 154 -10.72 13.80 4.21
N ARG A 155 -10.76 12.71 3.45
CA ARG A 155 -10.34 11.38 3.90
C ARG A 155 -8.85 11.33 4.24
N SER A 156 -8.00 12.08 3.53
CA SER A 156 -6.57 12.17 3.89
C SER A 156 -6.36 12.84 5.26
N ARG A 157 -7.21 13.81 5.65
CA ARG A 157 -7.20 14.42 6.99
C ARG A 157 -7.50 13.38 8.09
N VAL A 158 -8.42 12.46 7.80
CA VAL A 158 -8.72 11.32 8.69
C VAL A 158 -7.49 10.42 8.84
N TYR A 159 -6.89 9.99 7.73
CA TYR A 159 -5.72 9.10 7.78
C TYR A 159 -4.47 9.71 8.44
N ASN A 160 -4.35 11.03 8.42
CA ASN A 160 -3.24 11.76 9.02
C ASN A 160 -3.60 12.34 10.40
N PHE A 161 -4.75 12.00 10.99
CA PHE A 161 -5.15 12.45 12.32
C PHE A 161 -5.11 13.98 12.51
N HIS A 162 -5.55 14.72 11.49
CA HIS A 162 -5.59 16.19 11.56
C HIS A 162 -6.43 16.66 12.75
N GLY A 163 -5.95 17.70 13.44
CA GLY A 163 -6.63 18.30 14.59
C GLY A 163 -6.48 17.52 15.90
N GLU A 164 -5.83 16.35 15.91
CA GLU A 164 -5.63 15.54 17.10
C GLU A 164 -4.19 15.63 17.66
N PRO A 165 -4.00 15.41 18.97
CA PRO A 165 -2.68 15.25 19.55
C PRO A 165 -2.04 13.95 19.01
N GLY A 166 -1.02 14.10 18.16
CA GLY A 166 -0.38 12.98 17.45
C GLY A 166 -0.66 12.91 15.95
N ALA A 167 -1.17 14.01 15.35
CA ALA A 167 -1.32 14.13 13.90
C ALA A 167 -0.03 13.76 13.14
N ARG A 168 -0.17 13.05 12.03
CA ARG A 168 0.94 12.72 11.14
C ARG A 168 1.36 13.99 10.39
N LEU A 169 2.55 14.51 10.71
CA LEU A 169 3.12 15.67 10.02
C LEU A 169 4.05 15.26 8.87
N ASN A 170 4.77 14.15 9.06
CA ASN A 170 5.62 13.59 8.02
C ASN A 170 5.12 12.21 7.63
N VAL A 171 5.29 11.84 6.36
CA VAL A 171 4.94 10.49 5.91
C VAL A 171 5.58 9.39 6.76
N ASP A 172 6.82 9.58 7.23
CA ASP A 172 7.58 8.56 7.93
C ASP A 172 7.12 8.30 9.38
N GLN A 173 6.13 9.07 9.86
CA GLN A 173 5.63 8.98 11.23
C GLN A 173 4.46 8.01 11.35
N SER A 174 4.62 7.04 12.25
CA SER A 174 3.55 6.16 12.71
C SER A 174 2.67 6.90 13.70
N VAL A 175 1.35 6.96 13.46
CA VAL A 175 0.38 7.55 14.40
C VAL A 175 0.01 6.54 15.48
N HIS A 176 0.08 5.25 15.17
CA HIS A 176 -0.15 4.22 16.16
C HIS A 176 1.11 3.99 16.99
N ALA A 177 0.98 4.00 18.32
CA ALA A 177 2.07 3.76 19.28
C ALA A 177 2.65 2.33 19.26
N THR A 178 2.39 1.55 18.20
CA THR A 178 2.77 0.14 18.16
C THR A 178 4.21 0.00 17.68
N VAL A 179 5.15 0.14 18.60
CA VAL A 179 6.51 -0.38 18.40
C VAL A 179 6.39 -1.90 18.31
N LYS A 180 6.14 -2.43 17.11
CA LYS A 180 6.14 -3.88 16.85
C LYS A 180 7.57 -4.39 17.09
N LYS A 181 7.81 -4.91 18.29
CA LYS A 181 9.04 -5.65 18.63
C LYS A 181 9.19 -6.77 17.62
N GLN A 182 10.41 -6.92 17.08
CA GLN A 182 10.74 -8.01 16.17
C GLN A 182 10.40 -9.35 16.82
N THR A 183 9.73 -10.23 16.09
CA THR A 183 9.45 -11.56 16.63
C THR A 183 10.74 -12.34 16.80
N MET A 184 10.77 -13.30 17.74
CA MET A 184 11.92 -14.17 17.96
C MET A 184 12.33 -14.92 16.67
N PHE A 185 11.36 -15.18 15.78
CA PHE A 185 11.58 -15.80 14.48
C PHE A 185 12.52 -14.99 13.57
N ILE A 186 12.29 -13.67 13.43
CA ILE A 186 13.24 -12.82 12.69
C ILE A 186 14.58 -12.78 13.38
N ARG A 187 14.61 -12.69 14.72
CA ARG A 187 15.86 -12.57 15.47
C ARG A 187 16.78 -13.77 15.28
N THR A 188 16.23 -14.97 15.09
CA THR A 188 17.01 -16.19 14.80
C THR A 188 17.37 -16.34 13.32
N LEU A 189 16.49 -15.93 12.40
CA LEU A 189 16.75 -16.04 10.95
C LEU A 189 17.67 -14.95 10.41
N ASN A 190 17.72 -13.80 11.07
CA ASN A 190 18.56 -12.67 10.65
C ASN A 190 20.04 -13.05 10.46
N PRO A 191 20.72 -13.67 11.45
CA PRO A 191 22.12 -14.07 11.27
C PRO A 191 22.27 -15.16 10.20
N LEU A 192 21.31 -16.08 10.06
CA LEU A 192 21.34 -17.14 9.05
C LEU A 192 21.22 -16.58 7.61
N LEU A 193 20.51 -15.47 7.46
CA LEU A 193 20.25 -14.79 6.19
C LEU A 193 21.09 -13.51 6.05
N PHE A 194 22.23 -13.43 6.76
CA PHE A 194 23.22 -12.34 6.66
C PHE A 194 22.63 -10.93 6.85
N TYR A 195 21.64 -10.78 7.74
CA TYR A 195 20.94 -9.53 8.04
C TYR A 195 20.19 -8.88 6.85
N ALA A 196 20.13 -9.54 5.69
CA ALA A 196 19.33 -9.12 4.54
C ALA A 196 17.82 -8.99 4.85
N PRO A 197 17.18 -9.89 5.65
CA PRO A 197 15.77 -9.73 6.02
C PRO A 197 15.51 -8.44 6.79
N HIS A 198 16.47 -7.98 7.60
CA HIS A 198 16.31 -6.75 8.36
C HIS A 198 16.32 -5.52 7.46
N ALA A 199 17.25 -5.45 6.50
CA ALA A 199 17.31 -4.36 5.54
C ALA A 199 16.02 -4.26 4.70
N GLN A 200 15.51 -5.40 4.24
CA GLN A 200 14.27 -5.44 3.47
C GLN A 200 13.03 -5.17 4.34
N LEU A 201 13.03 -5.59 5.60
CA LEU A 201 11.96 -5.25 6.54
C LEU A 201 11.90 -3.74 6.79
N LEU A 202 13.04 -3.07 6.93
CA LEU A 202 13.10 -1.61 7.04
C LEU A 202 12.58 -0.94 5.78
N GLY A 203 12.93 -1.43 4.59
CA GLY A 203 12.41 -0.93 3.32
C GLY A 203 10.89 -1.13 3.16
N VAL A 204 10.37 -2.31 3.52
CA VAL A 204 8.92 -2.56 3.48
C VAL A 204 8.19 -1.70 4.51
N ARG A 205 8.76 -1.51 5.70
CA ARG A 205 8.17 -0.65 6.76
C ARG A 205 8.21 0.83 6.43
N SER A 206 9.25 1.31 5.73
CA SER A 206 9.32 2.71 5.32
C SER A 206 8.30 3.05 4.23
N VAL A 207 7.89 2.05 3.43
CA VAL A 207 6.87 2.20 2.39
C VAL A 207 5.45 1.88 2.89
N ASN A 208 5.31 1.05 3.91
CA ASN A 208 4.03 0.67 4.53
C ASN A 208 3.96 1.19 5.97
N ILE A 209 3.49 2.42 6.12
CA ILE A 209 3.33 3.10 7.41
C ILE A 209 1.86 3.07 7.78
N ASP A 210 1.55 2.43 8.92
CA ASP A 210 0.18 2.25 9.42
C ASP A 210 -0.81 1.59 8.44
N GLY A 211 -0.33 0.78 7.49
CA GLY A 211 -1.17 0.14 6.48
C GLY A 211 -1.37 0.96 5.20
N LEU A 212 -0.86 2.20 5.17
CA LEU A 212 -0.97 3.08 4.03
C LEU A 212 0.23 2.87 3.10
N ILE A 213 -0.02 2.26 1.94
CA ILE A 213 0.99 2.08 0.88
C ILE A 213 0.78 3.15 -0.19
N ARG A 214 1.76 4.04 -0.34
CA ARG A 214 1.73 5.06 -1.40
C ARG A 214 2.41 4.52 -2.66
N HIS A 215 1.68 4.53 -3.77
CA HIS A 215 2.19 4.05 -5.06
C HIS A 215 3.45 4.77 -5.53
N SER A 216 3.58 6.06 -5.22
CA SER A 216 4.76 6.86 -5.55
C SER A 216 6.07 6.35 -4.94
N TRP A 217 5.98 5.64 -3.82
CA TRP A 217 7.13 5.05 -3.12
C TRP A 217 7.21 3.53 -3.31
N TRP A 218 6.07 2.87 -3.55
CA TRP A 218 6.00 1.43 -3.80
C TRP A 218 6.63 1.02 -5.13
N ALA A 219 6.30 1.72 -6.22
CA ALA A 219 6.86 1.41 -7.54
C ALA A 219 8.40 1.42 -7.57
N PRO A 220 9.10 2.50 -7.15
CA PRO A 220 10.56 2.49 -7.15
C PRO A 220 11.17 1.47 -6.17
N PHE A 221 10.47 1.16 -5.06
CA PHE A 221 10.90 0.11 -4.15
C PHE A 221 10.83 -1.28 -4.79
N VAL A 222 9.74 -1.59 -5.49
CA VAL A 222 9.56 -2.87 -6.21
C VAL A 222 10.56 -2.99 -7.36
N GLU A 223 10.78 -1.92 -8.12
CA GLU A 223 11.81 -1.88 -9.16
C GLU A 223 13.20 -2.19 -8.58
N GLY A 224 13.55 -1.60 -7.43
CA GLY A 224 14.80 -1.90 -6.72
C GLY A 224 14.91 -3.36 -6.29
N LEU A 225 13.83 -3.96 -5.78
CA LEU A 225 13.81 -5.39 -5.43
C LEU A 225 13.97 -6.29 -6.67
N ILE A 226 13.30 -5.96 -7.78
CA ILE A 226 13.42 -6.69 -9.03
C ILE A 226 14.87 -6.66 -9.54
N SER A 227 15.53 -5.50 -9.48
CA SER A 227 16.95 -5.36 -9.85
C SER A 227 17.84 -6.26 -8.98
N GLN A 228 17.67 -6.22 -7.65
CA GLN A 228 18.45 -7.05 -6.72
C GLN A 228 18.26 -8.55 -6.97
N TRP A 229 17.03 -8.99 -7.27
CA TRP A 229 16.77 -10.38 -7.59
C TRP A 229 17.39 -10.80 -8.91
N GLN A 230 17.37 -9.93 -9.93
CA GLN A 230 18.04 -10.19 -11.20
C GLN A 230 19.56 -10.33 -11.05
N GLU A 231 20.19 -9.44 -10.29
CA GLU A 231 21.61 -9.53 -9.96
C GLU A 231 21.93 -10.83 -9.21
N SER A 232 21.07 -11.22 -8.26
CA SER A 232 21.22 -12.47 -7.50
C SER A 232 21.15 -13.71 -8.42
N ILE A 233 20.21 -13.73 -9.37
CA ILE A 233 20.07 -14.82 -10.36
C ILE A 233 21.31 -14.92 -11.24
N ILE A 234 21.82 -13.79 -11.74
CA ILE A 234 23.01 -13.76 -12.61
C ILE A 234 24.22 -14.31 -11.86
N ASN A 235 24.46 -13.84 -10.64
CA ASN A 235 25.58 -14.31 -9.82
C ASN A 235 25.44 -15.79 -9.45
N ALA A 236 24.23 -16.25 -9.12
CA ALA A 236 23.97 -17.67 -8.81
C ALA A 236 24.22 -18.58 -10.02
N ALA A 237 23.90 -18.12 -11.24
CA ALA A 237 24.19 -18.87 -12.46
C ALA A 237 25.70 -19.00 -12.73
N VAL A 238 26.49 -17.96 -12.42
CA VAL A 238 27.96 -18.00 -12.51
C VAL A 238 28.53 -19.02 -11.52
N VAL A 239 28.08 -19.01 -10.26
CA VAL A 239 28.51 -19.96 -9.23
C VAL A 239 28.10 -21.39 -9.60
N LEU A 240 26.88 -21.59 -10.11
CA LEU A 240 26.41 -22.89 -10.59
C LEU A 240 27.30 -23.45 -11.70
N ASN A 241 27.66 -22.62 -12.70
CA ASN A 241 28.55 -23.03 -13.78
C ASN A 241 29.94 -23.41 -13.24
N ALA A 242 30.48 -22.64 -12.30
CA ALA A 242 31.76 -22.95 -11.66
C ALA A 242 31.71 -24.29 -10.88
N ASN A 243 30.62 -24.55 -10.15
CA ASN A 243 30.44 -25.80 -9.43
C ASN A 243 30.29 -27.01 -10.37
N VAL A 244 29.53 -26.88 -11.46
CA VAL A 244 29.40 -27.94 -12.46
C VAL A 244 30.74 -28.23 -13.12
N ALA A 245 31.53 -27.18 -13.43
CA ALA A 245 32.89 -27.34 -13.94
C ALA A 245 33.78 -28.07 -12.92
N PHE A 246 33.73 -27.70 -11.64
CA PHE A 246 34.50 -28.35 -10.57
C PHE A 246 34.12 -29.83 -10.38
N LEU A 247 32.83 -30.17 -10.37
CA LEU A 247 32.35 -31.54 -10.23
C LEU A 247 32.67 -32.43 -11.44
N SER A 248 32.90 -31.83 -12.62
CA SER A 248 33.32 -32.57 -13.83
C SER A 248 34.80 -32.92 -13.84
N ILE A 249 35.60 -32.39 -12.91
CA ILE A 249 37.01 -32.76 -12.75
C ILE A 249 37.07 -34.18 -12.18
N GLN A 250 37.51 -35.12 -13.02
CA GLN A 250 37.58 -36.57 -12.74
C GLN A 250 38.42 -36.96 -11.52
N SER A 251 39.20 -36.04 -10.92
CA SER A 251 40.01 -36.29 -9.71
C SER A 251 39.20 -36.25 -8.40
N VAL A 252 37.97 -35.74 -8.44
CA VAL A 252 37.05 -35.70 -7.29
C VAL A 252 36.25 -37.01 -7.20
N ASP A 253 36.05 -37.69 -8.32
CA ASP A 253 35.44 -39.02 -8.38
C ASP A 253 36.56 -40.07 -8.28
N GLN A 254 37.05 -40.32 -7.05
CA GLN A 254 37.95 -41.46 -6.81
C GLN A 254 37.16 -42.73 -7.10
N GLY A 255 37.34 -43.24 -8.31
CA GLY A 255 36.57 -44.31 -8.92
C GLY A 255 36.18 -45.42 -7.94
N GLY A 256 34.87 -45.59 -7.75
CA GLY A 256 34.23 -46.84 -7.32
C GLY A 256 34.56 -47.38 -5.93
N ASN A 257 35.53 -46.84 -5.20
CA ASN A 257 35.87 -47.34 -3.88
C ASN A 257 35.07 -46.56 -2.83
N ILE A 258 34.16 -47.30 -2.19
CA ILE A 258 33.28 -46.89 -1.11
C ILE A 258 34.14 -46.48 0.10
N ALA A 259 34.76 -45.29 0.06
CA ALA A 259 35.21 -44.61 1.25
C ALA A 259 33.94 -44.11 1.94
N SER A 260 33.66 -44.65 3.13
CA SER A 260 32.45 -44.42 3.93
C SER A 260 32.21 -42.96 4.35
N THR A 261 33.04 -42.02 3.89
CA THR A 261 32.92 -40.58 4.13
C THR A 261 33.31 -39.81 2.86
N ARG A 262 32.32 -39.16 2.23
CA ARG A 262 32.54 -38.24 1.10
C ARG A 262 33.48 -37.10 1.51
N SER A 263 34.27 -36.59 0.57
CA SER A 263 35.18 -35.47 0.83
C SER A 263 34.38 -34.23 1.25
N PRO A 264 34.82 -33.47 2.27
CA PRO A 264 34.18 -32.21 2.67
C PRO A 264 33.97 -31.23 1.51
N ALA A 265 34.89 -31.23 0.53
CA ALA A 265 34.79 -30.39 -0.67
C ALA A 265 33.64 -30.81 -1.60
N GLN A 266 33.35 -32.12 -1.71
CA GLN A 266 32.21 -32.62 -2.48
C GLN A 266 30.89 -32.23 -1.84
N ILE A 267 30.79 -32.37 -0.51
CA ILE A 267 29.60 -32.01 0.25
C ILE A 267 29.34 -30.50 0.13
N ALA A 268 30.38 -29.67 0.27
CA ALA A 268 30.28 -28.23 0.07
C ALA A 268 29.82 -27.87 -1.36
N SER A 269 30.37 -28.54 -2.39
CA SER A 269 29.96 -28.31 -3.79
C SER A 269 28.50 -28.72 -4.06
N TYR A 270 28.01 -29.82 -3.46
CA TYR A 270 26.60 -30.21 -3.55
C TYR A 270 25.66 -29.25 -2.83
N VAL A 271 26.05 -28.75 -1.66
CA VAL A 271 25.27 -27.74 -0.94
C VAL A 271 25.23 -26.46 -1.77
N SER A 272 26.37 -26.03 -2.30
CA SER A 272 26.50 -24.82 -3.11
C SER A 272 25.68 -24.88 -4.41
N THR A 273 25.72 -25.99 -5.14
CA THR A 273 24.87 -26.19 -6.33
C THR A 273 23.37 -26.13 -6.00
N LEU A 274 22.95 -26.78 -4.92
CA LEU A 274 21.56 -26.78 -4.49
C LEU A 274 21.08 -25.37 -4.10
N THR A 275 21.90 -24.63 -3.34
CA THR A 275 21.57 -23.25 -2.92
C THR A 275 21.58 -22.29 -4.11
N SER A 276 22.50 -22.43 -5.08
CA SER A 276 22.45 -21.65 -6.33
C SER A 276 21.17 -21.91 -7.13
N ILE A 277 20.76 -23.19 -7.29
CA ILE A 277 19.50 -23.54 -7.98
C ILE A 277 18.30 -22.94 -7.24
N ALA A 278 18.28 -23.05 -5.91
CA ALA A 278 17.22 -22.46 -5.09
C ALA A 278 17.15 -20.93 -5.25
N SER A 279 18.31 -20.24 -5.26
CA SER A 279 18.39 -18.80 -5.51
C SER A 279 17.80 -18.42 -6.87
N ILE A 280 18.14 -19.15 -7.93
CA ILE A 280 17.63 -18.93 -9.29
C ILE A 280 16.12 -19.13 -9.35
N ILE A 281 15.60 -20.26 -8.83
CA ILE A 281 14.16 -20.56 -8.88
C ILE A 281 13.36 -19.52 -8.09
N ILE A 282 13.77 -19.22 -6.85
CA ILE A 282 13.05 -18.26 -6.00
C ILE A 282 13.14 -16.85 -6.61
N GLY A 283 14.31 -16.44 -7.11
CA GLY A 283 14.48 -15.16 -7.79
C GLY A 283 13.56 -15.02 -9.01
N LEU A 284 13.52 -16.02 -9.89
CA LEU A 284 12.65 -16.01 -11.07
C LEU A 284 11.17 -15.97 -10.71
N LEU A 285 10.74 -16.73 -9.69
CA LEU A 285 9.36 -16.71 -9.22
C LEU A 285 8.96 -15.33 -8.68
N LEU A 286 9.84 -14.70 -7.88
CA LEU A 286 9.59 -13.37 -7.32
C LEU A 286 9.57 -12.30 -8.42
N THR A 287 10.55 -12.29 -9.32
CA THR A 287 10.60 -11.36 -10.46
C THR A 287 9.38 -11.52 -11.36
N SER A 288 8.98 -12.74 -11.70
CA SER A 288 7.82 -13.00 -12.56
C SER A 288 6.50 -12.53 -11.89
N ARG A 289 6.36 -12.79 -10.59
CA ARG A 289 5.14 -12.45 -9.85
C ARG A 289 4.97 -10.94 -9.66
N HIS A 290 6.06 -10.21 -9.48
CA HIS A 290 6.03 -8.75 -9.28
C HIS A 290 6.03 -7.97 -10.59
N ARG A 291 6.76 -8.41 -11.62
CA ARG A 291 6.76 -7.76 -12.94
C ARG A 291 5.40 -7.80 -13.63
N ASN A 292 4.61 -8.84 -13.39
CA ASN A 292 3.23 -8.92 -13.88
C ASN A 292 2.26 -8.00 -13.10
N ARG A 293 2.69 -7.44 -11.96
CA ARG A 293 1.87 -6.66 -11.03
C ARG A 293 2.29 -5.20 -10.87
N ASP A 294 3.38 -4.76 -11.51
CA ASP A 294 3.76 -3.33 -11.63
C ASP A 294 2.68 -2.46 -12.31
N ARG A 295 1.60 -3.09 -12.81
CA ARG A 295 0.45 -2.41 -13.42
C ARG A 295 -0.76 -2.26 -12.49
N ASP A 296 -0.70 -2.80 -11.27
CA ASP A 296 -1.82 -2.79 -10.33
C ASP A 296 -1.86 -1.48 -9.51
N SER A 297 -3.07 -1.02 -9.16
CA SER A 297 -3.28 0.27 -8.48
C SER A 297 -2.69 0.30 -7.06
N ALA A 298 -2.48 1.50 -6.49
CA ALA A 298 -2.05 1.70 -5.11
C ALA A 298 -2.90 0.90 -4.09
N ALA A 299 -4.20 0.83 -4.36
CA ALA A 299 -5.17 0.08 -3.56
C ALA A 299 -4.99 -1.45 -3.69
N ASP A 300 -4.60 -1.94 -4.87
CA ASP A 300 -4.31 -3.35 -5.11
C ASP A 300 -2.98 -3.76 -4.46
N ALA A 301 -2.01 -2.86 -4.44
CA ALA A 301 -0.76 -3.05 -3.68
C ALA A 301 -1.01 -3.07 -2.17
N ALA A 302 -1.83 -2.14 -1.66
CA ALA A 302 -2.23 -2.09 -0.25
C ALA A 302 -2.98 -3.37 0.17
N THR A 303 -3.98 -3.79 -0.60
CA THR A 303 -4.72 -5.05 -0.35
C THR A 303 -3.84 -6.28 -0.49
N PHE A 304 -2.87 -6.30 -1.41
CA PHE A 304 -1.89 -7.38 -1.52
C PHE A 304 -1.02 -7.51 -0.27
N VAL A 305 -0.45 -6.39 0.19
CA VAL A 305 0.40 -6.42 1.39
C VAL A 305 -0.44 -6.72 2.63
N PHE A 306 -1.65 -6.18 2.73
CA PHE A 306 -2.57 -6.44 3.84
C PHE A 306 -3.03 -7.91 3.87
N SER A 307 -3.41 -8.49 2.73
CA SER A 307 -3.81 -9.90 2.61
C SER A 307 -2.67 -10.90 2.86
N ARG A 308 -1.42 -10.44 2.76
CA ARG A 308 -0.21 -11.24 3.05
C ARG A 308 0.44 -10.91 4.39
N THR A 309 -0.13 -9.97 5.15
CA THR A 309 0.30 -9.66 6.51
C THR A 309 -0.14 -10.80 7.41
N HIS A 310 0.81 -11.60 7.90
CA HIS A 310 0.48 -12.75 8.75
C HIS A 310 -0.07 -12.27 10.11
N PRO A 311 -1.12 -12.90 10.68
CA PRO A 311 -1.72 -12.45 11.94
C PRO A 311 -0.74 -12.35 13.11
N LYS A 312 0.25 -13.25 13.17
CA LYS A 312 1.28 -13.29 14.24
C LYS A 312 2.63 -12.67 13.88
N PHE A 313 3.00 -12.62 12.59
CA PHE A 313 4.35 -12.24 12.14
C PHE A 313 4.33 -10.98 11.27
N GLY A 314 3.15 -10.48 10.90
CA GLY A 314 2.99 -9.26 10.12
C GLY A 314 3.73 -9.31 8.78
N LEU A 315 4.46 -8.23 8.50
CA LEU A 315 5.28 -8.01 7.30
C LEU A 315 6.63 -8.74 7.34
N GLU A 316 6.95 -9.40 8.45
CA GLU A 316 8.25 -10.04 8.68
C GLU A 316 8.49 -11.24 7.76
N ILE A 317 7.44 -12.01 7.46
CA ILE A 317 7.52 -13.13 6.51
C ILE A 317 7.81 -12.64 5.10
N LEU A 318 7.22 -11.50 4.72
CA LEU A 318 7.43 -10.91 3.40
C LEU A 318 8.88 -10.45 3.23
N ALA A 319 9.44 -9.82 4.27
CA ALA A 319 10.84 -9.42 4.29
C ALA A 319 11.80 -10.63 4.25
N VAL A 320 11.50 -11.72 4.96
CA VAL A 320 12.28 -12.96 4.85
C VAL A 320 12.20 -13.51 3.43
N LEU A 321 11.00 -13.61 2.84
CA LEU A 321 10.79 -14.13 1.49
C LEU A 321 11.57 -13.34 0.42
N TYR A 322 11.57 -12.00 0.52
CA TYR A 322 12.30 -11.14 -0.42
C TYR A 322 13.82 -11.27 -0.29
N SER A 323 14.33 -11.75 0.84
CA SER A 323 15.78 -11.85 1.13
C SER A 323 16.36 -13.20 0.73
N LEU A 324 15.49 -14.19 0.47
CA LEU A 324 15.89 -15.56 0.17
C LEU A 324 16.80 -15.70 -1.05
N PRO A 325 16.56 -15.05 -2.21
CA PRO A 325 17.46 -15.20 -3.36
C PRO A 325 18.91 -14.79 -3.03
N TYR A 326 19.06 -13.67 -2.31
CA TYR A 326 20.36 -13.17 -1.89
C TYR A 326 21.02 -14.09 -0.86
N ALA A 327 20.29 -14.50 0.18
CA ALA A 327 20.85 -15.36 1.20
C ALA A 327 21.28 -16.74 0.65
N MET A 328 20.47 -17.33 -0.22
CA MET A 328 20.81 -18.60 -0.89
C MET A 328 22.06 -18.48 -1.77
N LEU A 329 22.26 -17.31 -2.41
CA LEU A 329 23.48 -17.02 -3.15
C LEU A 329 24.70 -16.92 -2.24
N ILE A 330 24.61 -16.29 -1.06
CA ILE A 330 25.76 -16.21 -0.14
C ILE A 330 26.11 -17.58 0.45
N TRP A 331 25.11 -18.46 0.62
CA TRP A 331 25.35 -19.85 1.02
C TRP A 331 25.92 -20.73 -0.09
N SER A 332 25.88 -20.30 -1.36
CA SER A 332 26.47 -21.03 -2.49
C SER A 332 27.91 -20.64 -2.72
#